data_AF-R7FFC0-F1
#
_entry.id   AF-R7FFC0-F1
#
_cell.length_a   1.000
_cell.length_b   1.000
_cell.length_c   1.000
_cell.angle_alpha   90.00
_cell.angle_beta   90.00
_cell.angle_gamma   90.00
#
_symmetry.space_group_name_H-M   'P 1'
#
loop_
_entity.id
_entity.type
_entity.pdbx_description
1 polymer ?
#
loop_
_entity_poly.entity_id
_entity_poly.type
_entity_poly.pdbx_seq_one_letter_code
_entity_poly.pdbx_strand_id
1 'polypeptide(L)'
;MISVNLYSNSSKELEKFLSSFYSSSFNLTNVLSWKHLYDNPIEIADIVGVYADNFNDFKIMMLICLDKGLYIHVTNENADNLIKYLFERYPY
;
A
#
# COMPACT_ATOMS: atom_id res chain seq x y z
N MET A 1 -4.77 14.41 3.94
CA MET A 1 -3.44 13.79 3.81
C MET A 1 -3.66 12.39 3.32
N ILE A 2 -3.13 12.11 2.14
CA ILE A 2 -3.32 10.85 1.43
C ILE A 2 -2.25 9.89 1.93
N SER A 3 -2.61 8.66 2.27
CA SER A 3 -1.65 7.71 2.83
C SER A 3 -1.96 6.26 2.49
N VAL A 4 -0.89 5.46 2.41
CA VAL A 4 -0.95 4.01 2.46
C VAL A 4 -0.48 3.57 3.84
N ASN A 5 -1.21 2.65 4.44
CA ASN A 5 -0.91 2.08 5.74
C ASN A 5 -0.87 0.56 5.57
N LEU A 6 0.28 -0.04 5.85
CA LEU A 6 0.50 -1.48 5.81
C LEU A 6 0.58 -2.02 7.23
N TYR A 7 -0.01 -3.19 7.46
CA TYR A 7 0.02 -3.87 8.74
C TYR A 7 0.39 -5.33 8.55
N SER A 8 1.18 -5.88 9.47
CA SER A 8 1.45 -7.32 9.50
C SER A 8 1.67 -7.78 10.94
N ASN A 9 1.38 -9.05 11.21
CA ASN A 9 1.76 -9.71 12.45
C ASN A 9 3.26 -10.06 12.49
N SER A 10 4.01 -9.79 11.42
CA SER A 10 5.44 -10.03 11.31
C SER A 10 6.15 -8.81 10.72
N SER A 11 7.05 -8.18 11.47
CA SER A 11 7.85 -7.06 10.96
C SER A 11 8.71 -7.48 9.75
N LYS A 12 9.15 -8.75 9.72
CA LYS A 12 9.91 -9.32 8.59
C LYS A 12 9.10 -9.39 7.30
N GLU A 13 7.78 -9.60 7.38
CA GLU A 13 6.91 -9.60 6.19
C GLU A 13 6.83 -8.20 5.58
N LEU A 14 6.61 -7.18 6.41
CA LEU A 14 6.62 -5.78 5.97
C LEU A 14 7.98 -5.40 5.38
N GLU A 15 9.06 -5.75 6.06
CA GLU A 15 10.43 -5.46 5.60
C GLU A 15 10.72 -6.10 4.24
N LYS A 16 10.33 -7.38 4.06
CA LYS A 16 10.52 -8.10 2.80
C LYS A 16 9.72 -7.46 1.66
N PHE A 17 8.44 -7.15 1.89
CA PHE A 17 7.58 -6.50 0.89
C PHE A 17 8.13 -5.14 0.49
N LEU A 18 8.43 -4.28 1.46
CA LEU A 18 8.92 -2.92 1.22
C LEU A 18 10.29 -2.94 0.55
N SER A 19 11.18 -3.84 0.96
CA SER A 19 12.51 -3.97 0.34
C SER A 19 12.40 -4.41 -1.12
N SER A 20 11.45 -5.30 -1.42
CA SER A 20 11.15 -5.72 -2.79
C SER A 20 10.58 -4.57 -3.61
N PHE A 21 9.57 -3.86 -3.09
CA PHE A 21 8.89 -2.78 -3.79
C PHE A 21 9.83 -1.61 -4.13
N TYR A 22 10.61 -1.14 -3.15
CA TYR A 22 11.52 -0.02 -3.32
C TYR A 22 12.92 -0.42 -3.84
N SER A 23 13.15 -1.70 -4.13
CA SER A 23 14.47 -2.22 -4.54
C SER A 23 15.62 -1.73 -3.66
N SER A 24 15.39 -1.66 -2.35
CA SER A 24 16.33 -1.12 -1.36
C SER A 24 16.19 -1.85 -0.03
N SER A 25 17.22 -1.81 0.81
CA SER A 25 17.18 -2.48 2.12
C SER A 25 16.37 -1.64 3.12
N PHE A 26 15.28 -2.20 3.63
CA PHE A 26 14.58 -1.67 4.80
C PHE A 26 15.08 -2.35 6.06
N ASN A 27 15.19 -1.62 7.16
CA ASN A 27 15.43 -2.20 8.48
C ASN A 27 14.30 -1.72 9.39
N LEU A 28 13.25 -2.54 9.50
CA LEU A 28 12.08 -2.25 10.32
C LEU A 28 12.20 -3.03 11.63
N THR A 29 12.92 -2.46 12.59
CA THR A 29 13.16 -3.11 13.88
C THR A 29 11.87 -3.14 14.71
N ASN A 30 11.23 -4.31 14.78
CA ASN A 30 10.01 -4.59 15.57
C ASN A 30 8.78 -3.73 15.25
N VAL A 31 8.64 -3.26 14.01
CA VAL A 31 7.49 -2.46 13.59
C VAL A 31 6.45 -3.34 12.89
N LEU A 32 5.20 -3.33 13.40
CA LEU A 32 4.06 -4.10 12.84
C LEU A 32 3.19 -3.29 11.88
N SER A 33 3.52 -2.01 11.69
CA SER A 33 2.79 -1.10 10.81
C SER A 33 3.71 -0.13 10.10
N TRP A 34 3.53 0.07 8.81
CA TRP A 34 4.22 1.08 8.04
C TRP A 34 3.23 2.07 7.46
N LYS A 35 3.56 3.36 7.46
CA LYS A 35 2.73 4.42 6.87
C LYS A 35 3.58 5.30 5.97
N HIS A 36 3.06 5.58 4.79
CA HIS A 36 3.64 6.54 3.87
C HIS A 36 2.60 7.56 3.42
N LEU A 37 3.01 8.82 3.39
CA LEU A 37 2.21 9.93 2.93
C LEU A 37 2.55 10.19 1.47
N TYR A 38 1.52 10.38 0.64
CA TYR A 38 1.69 10.68 -0.77
C TYR A 38 1.17 12.09 -1.04
N ASP A 39 1.98 12.86 -1.76
CA ASP A 39 1.56 14.18 -2.27
C ASP A 39 0.67 14.01 -3.49
N ASN A 40 1.05 13.10 -4.39
CA ASN A 40 0.26 12.71 -5.54
C ASN A 40 -0.46 11.37 -5.30
N PRO A 41 -1.80 11.33 -5.21
CA PRO A 41 -2.55 10.09 -5.03
C PRO A 41 -2.42 9.10 -6.18
N ILE A 42 -2.02 9.54 -7.38
CA ILE A 42 -1.79 8.64 -8.51
C ILE A 42 -0.63 7.67 -8.25
N GLU A 43 0.41 8.11 -7.52
CA GLU A 43 1.56 7.27 -7.15
C GLU A 43 1.18 6.06 -6.26
N ILE A 44 0.00 6.10 -5.66
CA ILE A 44 -0.52 4.97 -4.87
C ILE A 44 -0.85 3.78 -5.78
N ALA A 45 -1.18 4.01 -7.06
CA ALA A 45 -1.51 2.95 -8.00
C ALA A 45 -0.38 1.91 -8.10
N ASP A 46 0.88 2.35 -8.06
CA ASP A 46 2.05 1.46 -8.19
C ASP A 46 2.13 0.46 -7.03
N ILE A 47 2.04 0.93 -5.78
CA ILE A 47 2.12 0.04 -4.61
C ILE A 47 0.87 -0.83 -4.47
N VAL A 48 -0.30 -0.36 -4.89
CA VAL A 48 -1.53 -1.15 -4.93
C VAL A 48 -1.42 -2.30 -5.94
N GLY A 49 -0.89 -2.02 -7.14
CA GLY A 49 -0.67 -3.05 -8.16
C GLY A 49 0.29 -4.13 -7.67
N VAL A 50 1.46 -3.73 -7.16
CA VAL A 50 2.44 -4.69 -6.61
C VAL A 50 1.88 -5.48 -5.43
N TYR A 51 1.10 -4.84 -4.56
CA TYR A 51 0.43 -5.54 -3.45
C TYR A 51 -0.59 -6.58 -3.94
N ALA A 52 -1.39 -6.24 -4.96
CA ALA A 52 -2.38 -7.14 -5.53
C ALA A 52 -1.72 -8.35 -6.22
N ASP A 53 -0.68 -8.10 -7.02
CA ASP A 53 0.08 -9.15 -7.72
C ASP A 53 0.70 -10.17 -6.75
N ASN A 54 1.03 -9.73 -5.53
CA ASN A 54 1.68 -10.55 -4.50
C ASN A 54 0.77 -10.81 -3.28
N PHE A 55 -0.56 -10.69 -3.44
CA PHE A 55 -1.52 -10.75 -2.33
C PHE A 55 -1.42 -12.06 -1.52
N ASN A 56 -1.10 -13.17 -2.18
CA ASN A 56 -0.94 -14.48 -1.53
C ASN A 56 0.47 -14.74 -0.99
N ASP A 57 1.47 -13.97 -1.43
CA ASP A 57 2.89 -14.18 -1.09
C ASP A 57 3.29 -13.47 0.20
N PHE A 58 2.54 -12.43 0.59
CA PHE A 58 2.81 -11.63 1.77
C PHE A 58 1.61 -11.60 2.71
N LYS A 59 1.87 -11.80 4.01
CA LYS A 59 0.82 -11.69 5.05
C LYS A 59 0.70 -10.24 5.53
N ILE A 60 0.22 -9.37 4.64
CA ILE A 60 0.11 -7.92 4.87
C ILE A 60 -1.31 -7.46 4.60
N MET A 61 -1.82 -6.58 5.46
CA MET A 61 -3.08 -5.85 5.26
C MET A 61 -2.75 -4.43 4.79
N MET A 62 -3.35 -3.98 3.69
CA MET A 62 -3.18 -2.62 3.16
C MET A 62 -4.46 -1.78 3.34
N LEU A 63 -4.32 -0.61 3.95
CA LEU A 63 -5.36 0.41 4.05
C LEU A 63 -4.91 1.70 3.36
N ILE A 64 -5.73 2.20 2.43
CA ILE A 64 -5.50 3.50 1.78
C ILE A 64 -6.45 4.53 2.36
N CYS A 65 -5.92 5.70 2.66
CA CYS A 65 -6.70 6.87 3.07
C CYS A 65 -6.55 7.95 2.01
N LEU A 66 -7.61 8.20 1.24
CA LEU A 66 -7.66 9.23 0.20
C LEU A 66 -8.26 10.54 0.72
N ASP A 67 -9.20 10.44 1.66
CA ASP A 67 -9.88 11.55 2.31
C ASP A 67 -9.82 11.37 3.83
N LYS A 68 -9.84 12.49 4.57
CA LYS A 68 -9.67 12.47 6.03
C LYS A 68 -10.73 11.59 6.70
N GLY A 69 -10.28 10.51 7.35
CA GLY A 69 -11.13 9.60 8.11
C GLY A 69 -11.78 8.48 7.28
N LEU A 70 -11.52 8.42 5.97
CA LEU A 70 -11.97 7.33 5.11
C LEU A 70 -10.80 6.39 4.80
N TYR A 71 -10.93 5.12 5.18
CA TYR A 71 -9.94 4.08 4.91
C TYR A 71 -10.56 3.00 4.04
N ILE A 72 -9.89 2.68 2.94
CA ILE A 72 -10.26 1.63 2.00
C ILE A 72 -9.32 0.46 2.26
N HIS A 73 -9.88 -0.70 2.62
CA HIS A 73 -9.11 -1.94 2.70
C HIS A 73 -8.92 -2.51 1.30
N VAL A 74 -7.66 -2.64 0.90
CA VAL A 74 -7.31 -3.17 -0.42
C VAL A 74 -7.37 -4.68 -0.38
N THR A 75 -8.07 -5.26 -1.34
CA THR A 75 -8.18 -6.70 -1.53
C THR A 75 -7.95 -7.02 -3.01
N ASN A 76 -7.68 -8.28 -3.31
CA ASN A 76 -7.49 -8.71 -4.70
C ASN A 76 -8.73 -8.42 -5.58
N GLU A 77 -9.93 -8.39 -5.00
CA GLU A 77 -11.17 -8.12 -5.72
C GLU A 77 -11.39 -6.63 -6.04
N ASN A 78 -10.74 -5.71 -5.30
CA ASN A 78 -10.97 -4.27 -5.44
C ASN A 78 -9.76 -3.47 -5.94
N ALA A 79 -8.57 -4.07 -6.00
CA ALA A 79 -7.34 -3.39 -6.39
C ALA A 79 -7.44 -2.75 -7.78
N ASP A 80 -7.90 -3.47 -8.80
CA ASP A 80 -8.05 -2.95 -10.17
C ASP A 80 -9.01 -1.76 -10.23
N ASN A 81 -10.17 -1.89 -9.56
CA ASN A 81 -11.17 -0.82 -9.50
C ASN A 81 -10.62 0.41 -8.77
N LEU A 82 -9.82 0.21 -7.73
CA LEU A 82 -9.18 1.28 -6.97
C LEU A 82 -8.13 2.01 -7.82
N ILE A 83 -7.27 1.27 -8.52
CA ILE A 83 -6.28 1.84 -9.45
C ILE A 83 -6.98 2.66 -10.53
N LYS A 84 -8.01 2.10 -11.16
CA LYS A 84 -8.82 2.81 -12.16
C LYS A 84 -9.42 4.10 -11.59
N TYR A 85 -10.00 4.03 -10.40
CA TYR A 85 -10.56 5.20 -9.72
C TYR A 85 -9.53 6.30 -9.44
N LEU A 86 -8.30 5.95 -9.06
CA LEU A 86 -7.23 6.93 -8.85
C LEU A 86 -6.94 7.72 -10.13
N PHE A 87 -6.84 7.04 -11.27
CA PHE A 87 -6.58 7.68 -12.55
C PHE A 87 -7.79 8.44 -13.13
N GLU A 88 -9.01 8.03 -12.81
CA GLU A 88 -10.22 8.76 -13.23
C GLU A 88 -10.46 10.03 -12.41
N ARG A 89 -10.12 10.02 -11.11
CA ARG A 89 -10.42 11.12 -10.19
C ARG A 89 -9.34 12.20 -10.14
N TYR A 90 -8.07 11.83 -10.26
CA TYR A 90 -6.97 12.76 -10.09
C TYR A 90 -6.34 13.10 -11.45
N PRO A 91 -6.32 14.40 -11.84
CA PRO A 91 -5.71 14.82 -13.09
C PRO A 91 -4.19 14.67 -13.04
N TYR A 92 -3.60 14.27 -14.17
CA TYR A 92 -2.15 14.11 -14.37
C TYR A 92 -1.41 15.45 -14.50
#